data_AF-A0A8H4UFA7-F1
#
_entry.id   AF-A0A8H4UFA7-F1
#
_cell.length_a   1.000
_cell.length_b   1.000
_cell.length_c   1.000
_cell.angle_alpha   90.00
_cell.angle_beta   90.00
_cell.angle_gamma   90.00
#
_symmetry.space_group_name_H-M   'P 1'
#
loop_
_entity.id
_entity.type
_entity.pdbx_description
1 polymer ?
#
loop_
_entity_poly.entity_id
_entity_poly.type
_entity_poly.pdbx_seq_one_letter_code
_entity_poly.pdbx_strand_id
1 'polypeptide(L)'
;MAVIDSDPYTDTGANWYTNQNNFFRQVRNFVIDLTAMPQSSGAGIHWQVGQATSLQNIRFEMVKGGGDANKQEGIFMDNGSGGFMTDLTFNGGNYGMFLGNQQFTTRNLTFNGCNTAIFMNWNWAWTFKSVTVNDCAVALNMSNSPSNQTVGSVMILDSTLSTTGQAIVTAWTQDSIPIGGGDLILDNVDFTGSSVAVASIGGDTILAGGSVVKSWVQGNTYT
;
A
#
# COMPACT_ATOMS: atom_id res chain seq x y z
N MET A 1 -3.48 -15.90 -9.53
CA MET A 1 -4.82 -15.62 -10.05
C MET A 1 -5.61 -14.92 -8.97
N ALA A 2 -6.28 -13.82 -9.32
CA ALA A 2 -7.17 -13.06 -8.44
C ALA A 2 -8.64 -13.33 -8.78
N VAL A 3 -9.59 -12.90 -7.95
CA VAL A 3 -11.03 -12.99 -8.26
C VAL A 3 -11.38 -12.15 -9.48
N ILE A 4 -10.82 -10.95 -9.59
CA ILE A 4 -10.90 -10.09 -10.77
C ILE A 4 -9.49 -9.87 -11.30
N ASP A 5 -9.28 -10.08 -12.61
CA ASP A 5 -8.01 -9.89 -13.29
C ASP A 5 -8.16 -8.83 -14.39
N SER A 6 -7.47 -7.69 -14.25
CA SER A 6 -7.50 -6.61 -15.23
C SER A 6 -6.50 -6.78 -16.39
N ASP A 7 -5.53 -7.69 -16.26
CA ASP A 7 -4.49 -7.93 -17.25
C ASP A 7 -3.88 -9.34 -17.13
N PRO A 8 -4.60 -10.37 -17.59
CA PRO A 8 -4.18 -11.75 -17.41
C PRO A 8 -2.80 -12.04 -18.03
N TYR A 9 -2.06 -12.93 -17.38
CA TYR A 9 -0.86 -13.53 -17.94
C TYR A 9 -1.21 -14.72 -18.83
N THR A 10 -0.59 -14.82 -19.99
CA THR A 10 -0.58 -16.03 -20.81
C THR A 10 0.35 -17.09 -20.20
N ASP A 11 0.30 -18.31 -20.72
CA ASP A 11 1.20 -19.41 -20.31
C ASP A 11 2.69 -19.10 -20.56
N THR A 12 3.00 -18.09 -21.38
CA THR A 12 4.38 -17.63 -21.63
C THR A 12 4.80 -16.50 -20.70
N GLY A 13 3.93 -16.07 -19.78
CA GLY A 13 4.17 -14.92 -18.89
C GLY A 13 4.01 -13.56 -19.57
N ALA A 14 3.41 -13.50 -20.77
CA ALA A 14 3.10 -12.22 -21.40
C ALA A 14 1.73 -11.72 -20.90
N ASN A 15 1.59 -10.41 -20.68
CA ASN A 15 0.29 -9.81 -20.40
C ASN A 15 -0.57 -9.68 -21.66
N TRP A 16 -1.89 -9.71 -21.49
CA TRP A 16 -2.85 -9.47 -22.57
C TRP A 16 -2.77 -8.04 -23.10
N TYR A 17 -2.51 -7.08 -22.21
CA TYR A 17 -2.33 -5.69 -22.54
C TYR A 17 -0.93 -5.22 -22.10
N THR A 18 -0.38 -4.23 -22.81
CA THR A 18 0.75 -3.49 -22.25
C THR A 18 0.23 -2.67 -21.07
N ASN A 19 0.73 -2.91 -19.86
CA ASN A 19 0.18 -2.33 -18.63
C ASN A 19 0.07 -0.79 -18.66
N GLN A 20 1.04 -0.08 -19.23
CA GLN A 20 0.99 1.39 -19.37
C GLN A 20 -0.11 1.86 -20.33
N ASN A 21 -0.62 0.96 -21.19
CA ASN A 21 -1.68 1.21 -22.15
C ASN A 21 -3.03 0.60 -21.73
N ASN A 22 -3.13 0.02 -20.52
CA ASN A 22 -4.32 -0.68 -20.05
C ASN A 22 -5.36 0.29 -19.45
N PHE A 23 -5.92 1.14 -20.30
CA PHE A 23 -6.77 2.27 -19.93
C PHE A 23 -8.26 1.92 -19.72
N PHE A 24 -9.02 2.90 -19.22
CA PHE A 24 -10.50 2.94 -19.29
C PHE A 24 -11.24 1.76 -18.62
N ARG A 25 -10.93 1.49 -17.35
CA ARG A 25 -11.56 0.41 -16.55
C ARG A 25 -12.17 0.92 -15.26
N GLN A 26 -13.27 0.29 -14.83
CA GLN A 26 -13.89 0.57 -13.54
C GLN A 26 -14.32 -0.73 -12.87
N VAL A 27 -14.03 -0.86 -11.58
CA VAL A 27 -14.68 -1.85 -10.70
C VAL A 27 -15.26 -1.08 -9.53
N ARG A 28 -16.56 -1.28 -9.27
CA ARG A 28 -17.26 -0.55 -8.20
C ARG A 28 -18.44 -1.29 -7.62
N ASN A 29 -18.70 -1.06 -6.34
CA ASN A 29 -19.85 -1.56 -5.58
C ASN A 29 -19.82 -3.09 -5.35
N PHE A 30 -18.71 -3.61 -4.86
CA PHE A 30 -18.55 -5.05 -4.60
C PHE A 30 -18.13 -5.35 -3.17
N VAL A 31 -18.54 -6.53 -2.70
CA VAL A 31 -17.84 -7.23 -1.63
C VAL A 31 -17.07 -8.38 -2.28
N ILE A 32 -15.76 -8.43 -2.06
CA ILE A 32 -14.88 -9.50 -2.53
C ILE A 32 -14.45 -10.30 -1.30
N ASP A 33 -14.88 -11.55 -1.21
CA ASP A 33 -14.69 -12.40 -0.04
C ASP A 33 -13.75 -13.57 -0.37
N LEU A 34 -12.59 -13.60 0.30
CA LEU A 34 -11.56 -14.62 0.20
C LEU A 34 -11.54 -15.57 1.41
N THR A 35 -12.46 -15.43 2.36
CA THR A 35 -12.42 -16.14 3.66
C THR A 35 -12.58 -17.65 3.53
N ALA A 36 -13.17 -18.13 2.43
CA ALA A 36 -13.28 -19.56 2.11
C ALA A 36 -12.03 -20.14 1.43
N MET A 37 -11.10 -19.29 0.95
CA MET A 37 -9.84 -19.75 0.38
C MET A 37 -8.85 -20.13 1.49
N PRO A 38 -7.90 -21.05 1.21
CA PRO A 38 -6.79 -21.30 2.14
C PRO A 38 -6.04 -20.00 2.46
N GLN A 39 -5.64 -19.79 3.71
CA GLN A 39 -4.89 -18.58 4.08
C GLN A 39 -3.58 -18.42 3.30
N SER A 40 -3.01 -19.50 2.76
CA SER A 40 -1.76 -19.50 2.01
C SER A 40 -1.87 -18.98 0.58
N SER A 41 -3.05 -18.53 0.11
CA SER A 41 -3.24 -17.95 -1.21
C SER A 41 -4.52 -17.13 -1.34
N GLY A 42 -4.55 -16.25 -2.34
CA GLY A 42 -5.77 -15.54 -2.75
C GLY A 42 -5.51 -14.05 -2.93
N ALA A 43 -5.96 -13.50 -4.06
CA ALA A 43 -5.96 -12.06 -4.31
C ALA A 43 -7.38 -11.62 -4.71
N GLY A 44 -7.83 -10.49 -4.20
CA GLY A 44 -9.14 -9.95 -4.55
C GLY A 44 -9.14 -9.42 -5.99
N ILE A 45 -8.27 -8.46 -6.26
CA ILE A 45 -8.12 -7.87 -7.60
C ILE A 45 -6.64 -7.87 -8.00
N HIS A 46 -6.32 -8.48 -9.14
CA HIS A 46 -5.10 -8.17 -9.87
C HIS A 46 -5.35 -6.88 -10.67
N TRP A 47 -4.77 -5.77 -10.21
CA TRP A 47 -5.06 -4.42 -10.70
C TRP A 47 -3.88 -3.79 -11.43
N GLN A 48 -3.41 -4.44 -12.49
CA GLN A 48 -2.36 -3.95 -13.37
C GLN A 48 -2.99 -3.08 -14.48
N VAL A 49 -2.87 -1.75 -14.36
CA VAL A 49 -3.64 -0.80 -15.18
C VAL A 49 -2.86 0.47 -15.57
N GLY A 50 -3.33 1.15 -16.61
CA GLY A 50 -2.95 2.51 -17.01
C GLY A 50 -3.91 3.60 -16.49
N GLN A 51 -3.83 4.82 -17.02
CA GLN A 51 -4.68 5.94 -16.61
C GLN A 51 -6.17 5.76 -16.98
N ALA A 52 -7.01 6.68 -16.48
CA ALA A 52 -8.47 6.66 -16.64
C ALA A 52 -9.12 5.38 -16.10
N THR A 53 -8.57 4.86 -15.01
CA THR A 53 -9.02 3.64 -14.34
C THR A 53 -9.37 3.93 -12.88
N SER A 54 -10.38 3.24 -12.35
CA SER A 54 -10.74 3.38 -10.94
C SER A 54 -11.26 2.14 -10.25
N LEU A 55 -10.94 2.06 -8.95
CA LEU A 55 -11.59 1.20 -7.97
C LEU A 55 -12.40 2.09 -7.02
N GLN A 56 -13.67 1.78 -6.82
CA GLN A 56 -14.55 2.60 -5.98
C GLN A 56 -15.56 1.77 -5.19
N ASN A 57 -15.75 2.06 -3.89
CA ASN A 57 -16.77 1.42 -3.07
C ASN A 57 -16.67 -0.12 -3.10
N ILE A 58 -15.52 -0.64 -2.63
CA ILE A 58 -15.26 -2.08 -2.59
C ILE A 58 -14.84 -2.46 -1.18
N ARG A 59 -15.44 -3.54 -0.66
CA ARG A 59 -15.06 -4.15 0.61
C ARG A 59 -14.40 -5.50 0.37
N PHE A 60 -13.22 -5.69 0.93
CA PHE A 60 -12.46 -6.94 0.87
C PHE A 60 -12.56 -7.67 2.21
N GLU A 61 -13.06 -8.90 2.20
CA GLU A 61 -13.09 -9.79 3.36
C GLU A 61 -12.03 -10.87 3.19
N MET A 62 -11.07 -10.90 4.11
CA MET A 62 -9.95 -11.84 4.10
C MET A 62 -9.78 -12.49 5.47
N VAL A 63 -9.08 -13.63 5.51
CA VAL A 63 -8.73 -14.30 6.76
C VAL A 63 -7.90 -13.35 7.64
N LYS A 64 -8.28 -13.21 8.91
CA LYS A 64 -7.57 -12.37 9.89
C LYS A 64 -6.46 -13.15 10.60
N GLY A 65 -5.34 -12.50 10.88
CA GLY A 65 -4.19 -13.11 11.55
C GLY A 65 -3.46 -14.13 10.67
N GLY A 66 -2.84 -15.13 11.31
CA GLY A 66 -2.05 -16.16 10.62
C GLY A 66 -0.58 -15.80 10.37
N GLY A 67 -0.17 -14.56 10.68
CA GLY A 67 1.21 -14.10 10.52
C GLY A 67 1.74 -14.40 9.12
N ASP A 68 2.97 -14.90 9.04
CA ASP A 68 3.63 -15.21 7.78
C ASP A 68 2.94 -16.32 6.95
N ALA A 69 2.08 -17.14 7.55
CA ALA A 69 1.35 -18.19 6.84
C ALA A 69 0.17 -17.63 6.01
N ASN A 70 -0.32 -16.45 6.37
CA ASN A 70 -1.33 -15.75 5.58
C ASN A 70 -0.66 -15.09 4.37
N LYS A 71 -1.19 -15.34 3.18
CA LYS A 71 -0.74 -14.79 1.90
C LYS A 71 -1.91 -14.17 1.11
N GLN A 72 -3.03 -13.90 1.78
CA GLN A 72 -4.16 -13.25 1.15
C GLN A 72 -3.91 -11.76 0.96
N GLU A 73 -4.30 -11.25 -0.20
CA GLU A 73 -4.11 -9.85 -0.59
C GLU A 73 -5.43 -9.27 -1.11
N GLY A 74 -5.82 -8.08 -0.67
CA GLY A 74 -7.01 -7.42 -1.20
C GLY A 74 -6.79 -7.01 -2.65
N ILE A 75 -5.73 -6.23 -2.88
CA ILE A 75 -5.25 -5.84 -4.21
C ILE A 75 -3.83 -6.35 -4.39
N PHE A 76 -3.59 -7.02 -5.52
CA PHE A 76 -2.28 -7.34 -6.04
C PHE A 76 -2.01 -6.46 -7.26
N MET A 77 -0.97 -5.64 -7.20
CA MET A 77 -0.55 -4.77 -8.29
C MET A 77 0.96 -4.87 -8.42
N ASP A 78 1.44 -5.47 -9.49
CA ASP A 78 2.85 -5.69 -9.77
C ASP A 78 3.51 -4.55 -10.54
N ASN A 79 2.80 -3.88 -11.46
CA ASN A 79 3.22 -2.69 -12.19
C ASN A 79 2.03 -1.91 -12.79
N GLY A 80 2.33 -0.84 -13.55
CA GLY A 80 1.36 -0.05 -14.32
C GLY A 80 1.72 1.44 -14.38
N SER A 81 0.80 2.24 -14.93
CA SER A 81 0.90 3.71 -14.97
C SER A 81 -0.44 4.32 -14.59
N GLY A 82 -0.71 4.21 -13.29
CA GLY A 82 -2.02 4.20 -12.73
C GLY A 82 -2.66 5.56 -12.50
N GLY A 83 -3.83 5.43 -11.90
CA GLY A 83 -4.91 6.42 -11.84
C GLY A 83 -5.44 6.60 -10.41
N PHE A 84 -6.71 6.26 -10.16
CA PHE A 84 -7.41 6.71 -8.95
C PHE A 84 -8.17 5.60 -8.18
N MET A 85 -8.04 5.52 -6.86
CA MET A 85 -8.90 4.65 -6.03
C MET A 85 -9.57 5.44 -4.91
N THR A 86 -10.80 5.06 -4.58
CA THR A 86 -11.51 5.68 -3.45
C THR A 86 -12.49 4.75 -2.75
N ASP A 87 -12.76 5.02 -1.49
CA ASP A 87 -13.86 4.40 -0.74
C ASP A 87 -13.67 2.87 -0.66
N LEU A 88 -12.47 2.41 -0.29
CA LEU A 88 -12.16 0.98 -0.19
C LEU A 88 -12.01 0.59 1.28
N THR A 89 -12.50 -0.61 1.63
CA THR A 89 -12.36 -1.17 2.98
C THR A 89 -11.74 -2.55 2.90
N PHE A 90 -10.69 -2.80 3.70
CA PHE A 90 -9.96 -4.06 3.76
C PHE A 90 -10.05 -4.64 5.16
N ASN A 91 -10.56 -5.86 5.29
CA ASN A 91 -10.70 -6.57 6.56
C ASN A 91 -9.82 -7.83 6.56
N GLY A 92 -8.79 -7.87 7.39
CA GLY A 92 -7.86 -8.99 7.46
C GLY A 92 -6.85 -9.04 6.31
N GLY A 93 -6.33 -10.23 6.04
CA GLY A 93 -5.34 -10.49 5.00
C GLY A 93 -3.90 -10.27 5.46
N ASN A 94 -2.96 -10.84 4.69
CA ASN A 94 -1.57 -10.50 4.85
C ASN A 94 -1.34 -9.05 4.42
N TYR A 95 -1.79 -8.71 3.21
CA TYR A 95 -1.77 -7.36 2.70
C TYR A 95 -3.18 -6.88 2.41
N GLY A 96 -3.52 -5.68 2.89
CA GLY A 96 -4.67 -4.97 2.34
C GLY A 96 -4.43 -4.72 0.85
N MET A 97 -3.26 -4.15 0.55
CA MET A 97 -2.80 -3.91 -0.82
C MET A 97 -1.30 -4.19 -0.95
N PHE A 98 -0.92 -4.94 -1.98
CA PHE A 98 0.44 -5.04 -2.52
C PHE A 98 0.54 -4.15 -3.75
N LEU A 99 1.43 -3.15 -3.74
CA LEU A 99 1.42 -2.05 -4.69
C LEU A 99 2.75 -1.85 -5.41
N GLY A 100 2.72 -1.94 -6.74
CA GLY A 100 3.81 -1.59 -7.64
C GLY A 100 3.28 -0.77 -8.80
N ASN A 101 3.66 0.50 -8.93
CA ASN A 101 3.18 1.36 -10.02
C ASN A 101 4.01 2.62 -10.17
N GLN A 102 4.08 3.20 -11.38
CA GLN A 102 4.74 4.50 -11.58
C GLN A 102 4.16 5.58 -10.65
N GLN A 103 2.84 5.76 -10.73
CA GLN A 103 2.13 6.71 -9.88
C GLN A 103 0.67 6.32 -9.62
N PHE A 104 0.15 6.78 -8.48
CA PHE A 104 -1.27 6.68 -8.18
C PHE A 104 -1.72 7.75 -7.19
N THR A 105 -3.02 8.04 -7.20
CA THR A 105 -3.71 8.76 -6.12
C THR A 105 -4.78 7.89 -5.52
N THR A 106 -4.73 7.68 -4.20
CA THR A 106 -5.74 6.91 -3.49
C THR A 106 -6.27 7.72 -2.30
N ARG A 107 -7.58 7.67 -2.08
CA ARG A 107 -8.18 8.36 -0.95
C ARG A 107 -9.30 7.59 -0.27
N ASN A 108 -9.61 7.94 0.97
CA ASN A 108 -10.70 7.32 1.74
C ASN A 108 -10.58 5.78 1.75
N LEU A 109 -9.47 5.29 2.30
CA LEU A 109 -9.19 3.87 2.44
C LEU A 109 -9.27 3.49 3.92
N THR A 110 -9.88 2.36 4.24
CA THR A 110 -9.93 1.81 5.61
C THR A 110 -9.33 0.42 5.64
N PHE A 111 -8.42 0.17 6.57
CA PHE A 111 -7.78 -1.13 6.79
C PHE A 111 -7.99 -1.58 8.23
N ASN A 112 -8.47 -2.82 8.41
CA ASN A 112 -8.82 -3.37 9.72
C ASN A 112 -8.14 -4.72 9.93
N GLY A 113 -7.15 -4.77 10.83
CA GLY A 113 -6.51 -6.01 11.27
C GLY A 113 -5.78 -6.79 10.16
N CYS A 114 -5.19 -6.09 9.18
CA CYS A 114 -4.23 -6.67 8.23
C CYS A 114 -2.89 -6.95 8.93
N ASN A 115 -2.08 -7.90 8.46
CA ASN A 115 -0.69 -7.96 8.92
C ASN A 115 0.03 -6.66 8.51
N THR A 116 0.00 -6.33 7.22
CA THR A 116 0.40 -5.01 6.70
C THR A 116 -0.75 -4.42 5.90
N ALA A 117 -1.21 -3.20 6.21
CA ALA A 117 -2.27 -2.57 5.44
C ALA A 117 -1.84 -2.30 4.00
N ILE A 118 -0.69 -1.63 3.83
CA ILE A 118 -0.14 -1.25 2.53
C ILE A 118 1.30 -1.73 2.44
N PHE A 119 1.55 -2.68 1.54
CA PHE A 119 2.90 -3.06 1.13
C PHE A 119 3.24 -2.35 -0.18
N MET A 120 4.09 -1.33 -0.11
CA MET A 120 4.57 -0.59 -1.28
C MET A 120 5.81 -1.29 -1.84
N ASN A 121 5.60 -2.12 -2.86
CA ASN A 121 6.64 -2.89 -3.53
C ASN A 121 7.58 -1.99 -4.35
N TRP A 122 7.04 -1.07 -5.15
CA TRP A 122 7.82 -0.07 -5.87
C TRP A 122 6.94 1.09 -6.34
N ASN A 123 7.50 2.28 -6.49
CA ASN A 123 6.85 3.37 -7.21
C ASN A 123 7.82 4.43 -7.70
N TRP A 124 7.32 5.43 -8.43
CA TRP A 124 7.99 6.74 -8.49
C TRP A 124 7.37 7.71 -7.49
N ALA A 125 6.03 7.77 -7.44
CA ALA A 125 5.32 8.58 -6.46
C ALA A 125 3.93 8.02 -6.14
N TRP A 126 3.50 8.07 -4.88
CA TRP A 126 2.14 7.71 -4.50
C TRP A 126 1.56 8.70 -3.50
N THR A 127 0.35 9.20 -3.78
CA THR A 127 -0.38 10.06 -2.84
C THR A 127 -1.51 9.29 -2.18
N PHE A 128 -1.45 9.19 -0.86
CA PHE A 128 -2.52 8.69 -0.01
C PHE A 128 -3.18 9.84 0.73
N LYS A 129 -4.51 9.91 0.71
CA LYS A 129 -5.26 10.91 1.48
C LYS A 129 -6.43 10.28 2.23
N SER A 130 -6.66 10.66 3.49
CA SER A 130 -7.79 10.14 4.26
C SER A 130 -7.75 8.62 4.39
N VAL A 131 -6.59 8.10 4.80
CA VAL A 131 -6.40 6.69 5.11
C VAL A 131 -6.67 6.48 6.60
N THR A 132 -7.44 5.45 6.91
CA THR A 132 -7.68 4.97 8.27
C THR A 132 -7.12 3.56 8.41
N VAL A 133 -6.20 3.37 9.35
CA VAL A 133 -5.68 2.04 9.70
C VAL A 133 -6.02 1.74 11.14
N ASN A 134 -6.66 0.60 11.36
CA ASN A 134 -7.10 0.11 12.66
C ASN A 134 -6.48 -1.26 12.94
N ASP A 135 -5.64 -1.31 13.98
CA ASP A 135 -5.09 -2.54 14.56
C ASP A 135 -4.33 -3.45 13.58
N CYS A 136 -3.75 -2.87 12.52
CA CYS A 136 -2.79 -3.58 11.68
C CYS A 136 -1.42 -3.66 12.38
N ALA A 137 -0.61 -4.68 12.08
CA ALA A 137 0.75 -4.72 12.64
C ALA A 137 1.63 -3.62 12.03
N VAL A 138 1.48 -3.38 10.72
CA VAL A 138 2.10 -2.28 9.99
C VAL A 138 1.06 -1.55 9.12
N ALA A 139 1.10 -0.21 9.09
CA ALA A 139 0.23 0.56 8.20
C ALA A 139 0.83 0.68 6.79
N LEU A 140 2.07 1.13 6.69
CA LEU A 140 2.81 1.21 5.42
C LEU A 140 4.19 0.56 5.56
N ASN A 141 4.44 -0.48 4.79
CA ASN A 141 5.80 -0.94 4.53
C ASN A 141 6.26 -0.40 3.18
N MET A 142 7.25 0.50 3.20
CA MET A 142 7.91 1.06 2.02
C MET A 142 9.42 0.82 2.04
N SER A 143 9.88 -0.19 2.77
CA SER A 143 11.30 -0.46 3.00
C SER A 143 11.92 -1.45 2.00
N ASN A 144 11.30 -1.66 0.83
CA ASN A 144 11.79 -2.63 -0.13
C ASN A 144 13.11 -2.15 -0.78
N SER A 145 14.22 -2.77 -0.36
CA SER A 145 15.57 -2.37 -0.71
C SER A 145 16.48 -3.59 -0.97
N PRO A 146 16.30 -4.34 -2.07
CA PRO A 146 17.16 -5.47 -2.41
C PRO A 146 18.62 -5.04 -2.63
N SER A 147 18.92 -4.43 -3.78
CA SER A 147 20.20 -3.76 -4.04
C SER A 147 20.11 -2.25 -3.86
N ASN A 148 18.96 -1.67 -4.22
CA ASN A 148 18.61 -0.26 -4.13
C ASN A 148 17.16 -0.15 -3.65
N GLN A 149 16.77 1.01 -3.13
CA GLN A 149 15.38 1.28 -2.82
C GLN A 149 14.55 1.33 -4.10
N THR A 150 13.41 0.64 -4.05
CA THR A 150 12.48 0.53 -5.19
C THR A 150 11.27 1.44 -5.06
N VAL A 151 11.01 1.94 -3.85
CA VAL A 151 10.01 2.98 -3.61
C VAL A 151 10.67 4.33 -3.82
N GLY A 152 10.15 5.13 -4.75
CA GLY A 152 10.59 6.50 -4.98
C GLY A 152 10.09 7.41 -3.86
N SER A 153 8.78 7.66 -3.82
CA SER A 153 8.20 8.57 -2.84
C SER A 153 6.78 8.20 -2.43
N VAL A 154 6.43 8.54 -1.18
CA VAL A 154 5.07 8.40 -0.66
C VAL A 154 4.67 9.69 0.08
N MET A 155 3.45 10.15 -0.19
CA MET A 155 2.81 11.24 0.55
C MET A 155 1.58 10.69 1.27
N ILE A 156 1.46 10.96 2.58
CA ILE A 156 0.27 10.60 3.38
C ILE A 156 -0.32 11.88 3.97
N LEU A 157 -1.59 12.13 3.62
CA LEU A 157 -2.31 13.34 4.01
C LEU A 157 -3.57 13.00 4.80
N ASP A 158 -3.89 13.80 5.82
CA ASP A 158 -5.17 13.77 6.55
C ASP A 158 -5.60 12.35 6.99
N SER A 159 -4.70 11.60 7.64
CA SER A 159 -4.87 10.17 7.87
C SER A 159 -4.73 9.81 9.34
N THR A 160 -5.30 8.67 9.75
CA THR A 160 -5.18 8.14 11.12
C THR A 160 -4.60 6.73 11.05
N LEU A 161 -3.43 6.53 11.64
CA LEU A 161 -2.68 5.28 11.57
C LEU A 161 -2.52 4.70 12.97
N SER A 162 -3.44 3.83 13.37
CA SER A 162 -3.40 3.05 14.62
C SER A 162 -2.87 1.65 14.33
N THR A 163 -1.75 1.27 14.95
CA THR A 163 -1.06 0.00 14.68
C THR A 163 -0.60 -0.67 15.96
N THR A 164 -0.48 -2.00 15.93
CA THR A 164 0.02 -2.80 17.05
C THR A 164 1.54 -2.94 17.06
N GLY A 165 2.20 -2.58 15.97
CA GLY A 165 3.66 -2.60 15.80
C GLY A 165 4.21 -1.23 15.40
N GLN A 166 4.65 -1.12 14.14
CA GLN A 166 5.25 0.09 13.58
C GLN A 166 4.28 0.66 12.55
N ALA A 167 3.94 1.95 12.61
CA ALA A 167 3.00 2.50 11.64
C ALA A 167 3.62 2.54 10.24
N ILE A 168 4.80 3.14 10.08
CA ILE A 168 5.51 3.21 8.79
C ILE A 168 6.91 2.62 8.92
N VAL A 169 7.29 1.75 7.98
CA VAL A 169 8.64 1.17 7.91
C VAL A 169 9.32 1.62 6.63
N THR A 170 10.51 2.21 6.74
CA THR A 170 11.28 2.76 5.62
C THR A 170 12.72 2.25 5.59
N ALA A 171 13.30 2.13 4.40
CA ALA A 171 14.73 1.84 4.20
C ALA A 171 15.54 3.11 3.91
N TRP A 172 14.91 4.30 4.01
CA TRP A 172 15.55 5.57 3.71
C TRP A 172 16.75 5.85 4.62
N THR A 173 17.83 6.31 4.00
CA THR A 173 18.99 6.90 4.65
C THR A 173 19.46 8.13 3.87
N GLN A 174 20.39 8.90 4.41
CA GLN A 174 21.00 10.03 3.68
C GLN A 174 21.77 9.58 2.43
N ASP A 175 22.23 8.32 2.41
CA ASP A 175 22.98 7.72 1.31
C ASP A 175 22.10 6.80 0.43
N SER A 176 20.79 7.06 0.42
CA SER A 176 19.83 6.28 -0.36
C SER A 176 20.21 6.22 -1.84
N ILE A 177 20.09 5.04 -2.43
CA ILE A 177 20.26 4.82 -3.87
C ILE A 177 18.92 4.31 -4.45
N PRO A 178 18.37 4.97 -5.49
CA PRO A 178 18.81 6.26 -6.05
C PRO A 178 18.65 7.41 -5.04
N ILE A 179 19.33 8.54 -5.29
CA ILE A 179 19.12 9.77 -4.52
C ILE A 179 17.62 10.15 -4.59
N GLY A 180 16.99 10.37 -3.43
CA GLY A 180 15.55 10.61 -3.32
C GLY A 180 14.70 9.33 -3.30
N GLY A 181 15.31 8.16 -3.29
CA GLY A 181 14.61 6.89 -3.04
C GLY A 181 14.17 6.79 -1.58
N GLY A 182 12.92 6.39 -1.36
CA GLY A 182 12.31 6.25 -0.05
C GLY A 182 11.79 7.55 0.56
N ASP A 183 11.65 8.63 -0.22
CA ASP A 183 11.16 9.91 0.31
C ASP A 183 9.74 9.75 0.87
N LEU A 184 9.51 10.34 2.04
CA LEU A 184 8.22 10.26 2.74
C LEU A 184 7.82 11.63 3.27
N ILE A 185 6.60 12.02 2.93
CA ILE A 185 5.97 13.25 3.39
C ILE A 185 4.70 12.89 4.16
N LEU A 186 4.58 13.46 5.37
CA LEU A 186 3.42 13.34 6.23
C LEU A 186 2.82 14.72 6.44
N ASP A 187 1.52 14.88 6.19
CA ASP A 187 0.79 16.11 6.45
C ASP A 187 -0.54 15.79 7.16
N ASN A 188 -0.72 16.34 8.35
CA ASN A 188 -1.87 16.08 9.22
C ASN A 188 -2.17 14.57 9.41
N VAL A 189 -1.19 13.84 9.96
CA VAL A 189 -1.31 12.39 10.21
C VAL A 189 -1.36 12.10 11.71
N ASP A 190 -2.42 11.45 12.15
CA ASP A 190 -2.65 11.07 13.54
C ASP A 190 -2.06 9.68 13.85
N PHE A 191 -1.05 9.66 14.72
CA PHE A 191 -0.42 8.45 15.25
C PHE A 191 -0.73 8.21 16.73
N THR A 192 -1.78 8.81 17.29
CA THR A 192 -2.15 8.63 18.71
C THR A 192 -2.38 7.17 19.10
N GLY A 193 -2.87 6.35 18.15
CA GLY A 193 -3.03 4.90 18.31
C GLY A 193 -1.78 4.05 18.01
N SER A 194 -0.62 4.66 17.73
CA SER A 194 0.63 3.96 17.44
C SER A 194 1.75 4.43 18.37
N SER A 195 2.58 3.51 18.88
CA SER A 195 3.76 3.88 19.68
C SER A 195 4.92 4.38 18.82
N VAL A 196 5.07 3.83 17.61
CA VAL A 196 6.12 4.17 16.64
C VAL A 196 5.46 4.65 15.35
N ALA A 197 5.65 5.92 14.99
CA ALA A 197 5.10 6.49 13.76
C ALA A 197 5.94 6.10 12.53
N VAL A 198 7.26 6.25 12.62
CA VAL A 198 8.19 5.87 11.55
C VAL A 198 9.36 5.10 12.14
N ALA A 199 9.65 3.94 11.58
CA ALA A 199 10.77 3.08 11.93
C ALA A 199 11.69 2.85 10.72
N SER A 200 13.00 2.72 10.98
CA SER A 200 13.94 2.21 10.00
C SER A 200 13.70 0.72 9.76
N ILE A 201 14.20 0.19 8.64
CA ILE A 201 14.19 -1.25 8.34
C ILE A 201 14.92 -2.08 9.41
N GLY A 202 15.86 -1.48 10.15
CA GLY A 202 16.56 -2.10 11.27
C GLY A 202 15.73 -2.17 12.57
N GLY A 203 14.57 -1.50 12.61
CA GLY A 203 13.68 -1.44 13.78
C GLY A 203 13.88 -0.22 14.67
N ASP A 204 14.80 0.68 14.33
CA ASP A 204 15.03 1.90 15.10
C ASP A 204 13.89 2.89 14.88
N THR A 205 13.45 3.55 15.96
CA THR A 205 12.43 4.60 15.87
C THR A 205 13.04 5.87 15.29
N ILE A 206 12.53 6.32 14.13
CA ILE A 206 12.87 7.59 13.49
C ILE A 206 11.94 8.70 13.99
N LEU A 207 10.64 8.38 14.08
CA LEU A 207 9.61 9.29 14.58
C LEU A 207 8.72 8.56 15.60
N ALA A 208 8.63 9.09 16.81
CA ALA A 208 7.76 8.55 17.84
C ALA A 208 6.28 8.78 17.47
N GLY A 209 5.41 7.84 17.85
CA GLY A 209 3.97 7.97 17.71
C GLY A 209 3.33 8.74 18.88
N GLY A 210 2.07 8.44 19.17
CA GLY A 210 1.32 8.99 20.30
C GLY A 210 0.82 10.43 20.12
N SER A 211 0.95 11.02 18.92
CA SER A 211 0.50 12.38 18.65
C SER A 211 0.15 12.60 17.17
N VAL A 212 -0.44 13.76 16.88
CA VAL A 212 -0.69 14.22 15.51
C VAL A 212 0.55 14.91 14.97
N VAL A 213 1.04 14.43 13.83
CA VAL A 213 2.12 15.02 13.04
C VAL A 213 1.51 16.00 12.05
N LYS A 214 1.74 17.30 12.26
CA LYS A 214 1.22 18.36 11.38
C LYS A 214 1.90 18.36 10.02
N SER A 215 3.24 18.31 10.01
CA SER A 215 4.05 18.23 8.80
C SER A 215 5.39 17.58 9.16
N TRP A 216 5.85 16.64 8.34
CA TRP A 216 7.14 15.98 8.49
C TRP A 216 7.62 15.47 7.13
N VAL A 217 8.93 15.53 6.90
CA VAL A 217 9.57 15.11 5.65
C VAL A 217 10.85 14.34 5.96
N GLN A 218 11.04 13.21 5.28
CA GLN A 218 12.37 12.67 4.99
C GLN A 218 12.62 12.74 3.48
N GLY A 219 13.83 13.13 3.11
CA GLY A 219 14.21 13.43 1.73
C GLY A 219 14.91 14.77 1.60
N ASN A 220 15.23 15.16 0.38
CA ASN A 220 15.91 16.42 0.11
C ASN A 220 14.94 17.61 0.23
N THR A 221 15.37 18.68 0.90
CA THR A 221 14.59 19.92 1.07
C THR A 221 15.39 21.12 0.58
N TYR A 222 14.70 22.13 0.06
CA TYR A 222 15.29 23.35 -0.52
C TYR A 222 14.51 24.58 -0.02
N THR A 223 15.19 25.73 0.11
CA THR A 223 14.63 27.01 0.59
C THR A 223 14.84 28.16 -0.38
#